data_AF-U6DQ87-F1
#
_entry.id   AF-U6DQ87-F1
#
_cell.length_a   1.000
_cell.length_b   1.000
_cell.length_c   1.000
_cell.angle_alpha   90.00
_cell.angle_beta   90.00
_cell.angle_gamma   90.00
#
_symmetry.space_group_name_H-M   'P 1'
#
loop_
_entity.id
_entity.type
_entity.pdbx_description
1 polymer ?
#
loop_
_entity_poly.entity_id
_entity_poly.type
_entity_poly.pdbx_seq_one_letter_code
_entity_poly.pdbx_strand_id
1 'polypeptide(L)'
;SFVYFAKALAEGYLKSTITQIERRFDIPSSLVGVIDGSFEIGNLLVITFVSYFGAKLHRPKIIGTGCLIMGVGTLLIALPQFFMQQYRYEKYSPFSNSTLSLSPCLLESDSQLPLSVIEKPQSKRNDECEMDASSSMWVYVFLGNLLRGIGETPIQPLGIAYLDDFASEDNSAFYIGCVQTVAIIGPIFGFLLGSLCAKLYVDIGFVNLDHITITPKDPQWVGAWWLGYLIAGIVSLLAALPFWCLPKSLPRHRSKEDSNSASEKSKFIMDDHADYQTSLGEKSKIMEMARDFLPSLK
;
A
#
# COMPACT_ATOMS: atom_id res chain seq x y z
N SER A 1 -2.01 16.91 -8.21
CA SER A 1 -0.80 16.25 -8.77
C SER A 1 0.10 15.61 -7.73
N PHE A 2 0.63 16.34 -6.73
CA PHE A 2 1.60 15.78 -5.77
C PHE A 2 1.11 14.51 -5.03
N VAL A 3 -0.18 14.45 -4.68
CA VAL A 3 -0.79 13.30 -4.00
C VAL A 3 -0.89 12.07 -4.92
N TYR A 4 -1.16 12.29 -6.20
CA TYR A 4 -1.16 11.23 -7.22
C TYR A 4 0.25 10.70 -7.47
N PHE A 5 1.25 11.57 -7.43
CA PHE A 5 2.65 11.14 -7.43
C PHE A 5 2.97 10.29 -6.19
N ALA A 6 2.61 10.77 -4.99
CA ALA A 6 2.88 10.07 -3.73
C ALA A 6 2.25 8.67 -3.68
N LYS A 7 0.97 8.54 -4.03
CA LYS A 7 0.27 7.24 -4.04
C LYS A 7 0.94 6.26 -5.02
N ALA A 8 1.26 6.73 -6.22
CA ALA A 8 1.80 5.89 -7.28
C ALA A 8 3.29 5.53 -7.06
N LEU A 9 4.05 6.41 -6.39
CA LEU A 9 5.39 6.12 -5.88
C LEU A 9 5.35 4.99 -4.84
N ALA A 10 4.42 5.06 -3.87
CA ALA A 10 4.27 4.03 -2.85
C ALA A 10 3.87 2.67 -3.45
N GLU A 11 2.97 2.69 -4.44
CA GLU A 11 2.56 1.49 -5.18
C GLU A 11 3.73 0.87 -5.95
N GLY A 12 4.47 1.67 -6.73
CA GLY A 12 5.65 1.19 -7.46
C GLY A 12 6.74 0.63 -6.52
N TYR A 13 6.93 1.26 -5.36
CA TYR A 13 7.86 0.77 -4.35
C TYR A 13 7.41 -0.58 -3.78
N LEU A 14 6.13 -0.72 -3.39
CA LEU A 14 5.57 -1.99 -2.90
C LEU A 14 5.81 -3.12 -3.89
N LYS A 15 5.48 -2.91 -5.17
CA LYS A 15 5.70 -3.93 -6.21
C LYS A 15 7.18 -4.32 -6.36
N SER A 16 8.10 -3.37 -6.14
CA SER A 16 9.54 -3.62 -6.22
C SER A 16 10.11 -4.38 -5.01
N THR A 17 9.48 -4.32 -3.84
CA THR A 17 10.01 -4.88 -2.58
C THR A 17 9.36 -6.19 -2.15
N ILE A 18 8.30 -6.63 -2.83
CA ILE A 18 7.58 -7.89 -2.55
C ILE A 18 8.51 -9.09 -2.32
N THR A 19 9.50 -9.28 -3.20
CA THR A 19 10.44 -10.42 -3.08
C THR A 19 11.39 -10.27 -1.90
N GLN A 20 11.68 -9.04 -1.46
CA GLN A 20 12.49 -8.79 -0.26
C GLN A 20 11.70 -9.12 1.01
N ILE A 21 10.41 -8.80 1.03
CA ILE A 21 9.49 -9.15 2.11
C ILE A 21 9.35 -10.67 2.20
N GLU A 22 9.14 -11.35 1.07
CA GLU A 22 9.08 -12.81 1.00
C GLU A 22 10.31 -13.46 1.65
N ARG A 23 11.51 -13.03 1.24
CA ARG A 23 12.79 -13.54 1.77
C ARG A 23 13.07 -13.14 3.22
N ARG A 24 12.58 -11.97 3.65
CA ARG A 24 12.77 -11.48 5.03
C ARG A 24 11.96 -12.30 6.02
N PHE A 25 10.70 -12.58 5.71
CA PHE A 25 9.78 -13.29 6.60
C PHE A 25 9.76 -14.80 6.37
N ASP A 26 10.46 -15.29 5.34
CA ASP A 26 10.47 -16.68 4.90
C ASP A 26 9.05 -17.25 4.75
N ILE A 27 8.21 -16.48 4.04
CA ILE A 27 6.78 -16.77 3.85
C ILE A 27 6.53 -17.32 2.44
N PRO A 28 5.55 -18.22 2.26
CA PRO A 28 5.22 -18.73 0.93
C PRO A 28 4.65 -17.62 0.04
N SER A 29 4.92 -17.69 -1.27
CA SER A 29 4.45 -16.69 -2.24
C SER A 29 2.92 -16.54 -2.27
N SER A 30 2.17 -17.58 -1.89
CA SER A 30 0.71 -17.50 -1.72
C SER A 30 0.30 -16.50 -0.64
N LEU A 31 1.01 -16.47 0.49
CA LEU A 31 0.76 -15.52 1.57
C LEU A 31 1.18 -14.11 1.17
N VAL A 32 2.29 -13.97 0.45
CA VAL A 32 2.73 -12.70 -0.13
C VAL A 32 1.67 -12.14 -1.10
N GLY A 33 1.06 -13.00 -1.91
CA GLY A 33 -0.07 -12.64 -2.77
C GLY A 33 -1.29 -12.14 -1.98
N VAL A 34 -1.58 -12.74 -0.83
CA VAL A 34 -2.63 -12.25 0.09
C VAL A 34 -2.26 -10.89 0.69
N ILE A 35 -1.00 -10.67 1.05
CA ILE A 35 -0.50 -9.37 1.52
C ILE A 35 -0.64 -8.31 0.45
N ASP A 36 -0.23 -8.58 -0.79
CA ASP A 36 -0.36 -7.64 -1.90
C ASP A 36 -1.85 -7.35 -2.21
N GLY A 37 -2.68 -8.39 -2.23
CA GLY A 37 -4.13 -8.29 -2.43
C GLY A 37 -4.89 -7.57 -1.32
N SER A 38 -4.33 -7.47 -0.11
CA SER A 38 -4.95 -6.73 0.99
C SER A 38 -5.20 -5.26 0.67
N PHE A 39 -4.40 -4.66 -0.21
CA PHE A 39 -4.65 -3.31 -0.72
C PHE A 39 -6.02 -3.21 -1.40
N GLU A 40 -6.31 -4.13 -2.32
CA GLU A 40 -7.59 -4.14 -3.05
C GLU A 40 -8.76 -4.47 -2.12
N ILE A 41 -8.54 -5.37 -1.15
CA ILE A 41 -9.53 -5.65 -0.10
C ILE A 41 -9.88 -4.35 0.65
N GLY A 42 -8.87 -3.59 1.08
CA GLY A 42 -9.06 -2.32 1.79
C GLY A 42 -9.79 -1.29 0.93
N ASN A 43 -9.46 -1.24 -0.35
CA ASN A 43 -10.08 -0.33 -1.30
C ASN A 43 -11.58 -0.64 -1.51
N LEU A 44 -11.89 -1.91 -1.78
CA LEU A 44 -13.26 -2.39 -2.01
C LEU A 44 -14.15 -2.23 -0.79
N LEU A 45 -13.61 -2.35 0.43
CA LEU A 45 -14.37 -2.15 1.66
C LEU A 45 -14.95 -0.74 1.79
N VAL A 46 -14.29 0.26 1.22
CA VAL A 46 -14.59 1.68 1.49
C VAL A 46 -15.08 2.42 0.24
N ILE A 47 -14.87 1.88 -0.96
CA ILE A 47 -15.20 2.56 -2.23
C ILE A 47 -16.69 2.90 -2.37
N THR A 48 -17.59 2.02 -1.93
CA THR A 48 -19.04 2.27 -1.97
C THR A 48 -19.43 3.43 -1.05
N PHE A 49 -18.87 3.46 0.16
CA PHE A 49 -19.10 4.55 1.12
C PHE A 49 -18.57 5.88 0.58
N VAL A 50 -17.33 5.87 0.06
CA VAL A 50 -16.70 7.05 -0.54
C VAL A 50 -17.51 7.56 -1.73
N SER A 51 -18.04 6.69 -2.57
CA SER A 51 -18.83 7.08 -3.74
C SER A 51 -20.15 7.75 -3.34
N TYR A 52 -20.83 7.24 -2.30
CA TYR A 52 -22.08 7.83 -1.82
C TYR A 52 -21.87 9.14 -1.04
N PHE A 53 -20.95 9.13 -0.06
CA PHE A 53 -20.73 10.26 0.83
C PHE A 53 -19.83 11.33 0.23
N GLY A 54 -18.94 10.97 -0.68
CA GLY A 54 -17.98 11.88 -1.30
C GLY A 54 -18.64 12.98 -2.14
N ALA A 55 -19.80 12.72 -2.73
CA ALA A 55 -20.58 13.74 -3.43
C ALA A 55 -21.24 14.76 -2.48
N LYS A 56 -21.54 14.35 -1.24
CA LYS A 56 -22.33 15.14 -0.26
C LYS A 56 -21.49 15.87 0.79
N LEU A 57 -20.26 15.44 1.01
CA LEU A 57 -19.35 15.96 2.04
C LEU A 57 -18.23 16.84 1.44
N HIS A 58 -17.40 17.43 2.31
CA HIS A 58 -16.29 18.30 1.92
C HIS A 58 -15.15 17.51 1.26
N ARG A 59 -15.24 17.31 -0.07
CA ARG A 59 -14.31 16.47 -0.87
C ARG A 59 -12.83 16.64 -0.51
N PRO A 60 -12.26 17.87 -0.44
CA PRO A 60 -10.85 18.04 -0.05
C PRO A 60 -10.48 17.41 1.30
N LYS A 61 -11.34 17.55 2.32
CA LYS A 61 -11.05 17.01 3.67
C LYS A 61 -11.09 15.49 3.69
N ILE A 62 -11.97 14.87 2.90
CA ILE A 62 -12.02 13.41 2.75
C ILE A 62 -10.75 12.91 2.05
N ILE A 63 -10.34 13.58 0.97
CA ILE A 63 -9.09 13.26 0.27
C ILE A 63 -7.88 13.42 1.20
N GLY A 64 -7.80 14.52 1.95
CA GLY A 64 -6.74 14.74 2.94
C GLY A 64 -6.71 13.67 4.03
N THR A 65 -7.88 13.31 4.59
CA THR A 65 -7.99 12.25 5.60
C THR A 65 -7.55 10.89 5.02
N GLY A 66 -7.98 10.55 3.81
CA GLY A 66 -7.51 9.35 3.10
C GLY A 66 -6.00 9.34 2.90
N CYS A 67 -5.43 10.47 2.51
CA CYS A 67 -3.98 10.64 2.35
C CYS A 67 -3.21 10.43 3.66
N LEU A 68 -3.75 10.89 4.81
CA LEU A 68 -3.17 10.59 6.13
C LEU A 68 -3.21 9.09 6.45
N ILE A 69 -4.37 8.44 6.26
CA ILE A 69 -4.53 7.00 6.50
C ILE A 69 -3.55 6.21 5.61
N MET A 70 -3.42 6.60 4.35
CA MET A 70 -2.48 6.01 3.39
C MET A 70 -1.02 6.16 3.85
N GLY A 71 -0.63 7.37 4.31
CA GLY A 71 0.71 7.62 4.83
C GLY A 71 1.01 6.80 6.09
N VAL A 72 0.08 6.76 7.04
CA VAL A 72 0.19 5.94 8.27
C VAL A 72 0.27 4.45 7.94
N GLY A 73 -0.58 3.95 7.04
CA GLY A 73 -0.54 2.56 6.57
C GLY A 73 0.79 2.22 5.94
N THR A 74 1.35 3.13 5.14
CA THR A 74 2.67 2.97 4.51
C THR A 74 3.79 2.89 5.55
N LEU A 75 3.76 3.74 6.59
CA LEU A 75 4.73 3.68 7.70
C LEU A 75 4.57 2.40 8.54
N LEU A 76 3.35 1.91 8.71
CA LEU A 76 3.07 0.66 9.41
C LEU A 76 3.73 -0.55 8.73
N ILE A 77 3.84 -0.53 7.40
CA ILE A 77 4.56 -1.58 6.66
C ILE A 77 6.03 -1.63 7.06
N ALA A 78 6.69 -0.48 7.30
CA ALA A 78 8.09 -0.42 7.72
C ALA A 78 8.32 -0.85 9.17
N LEU A 79 7.26 -0.86 9.99
CA LEU A 79 7.33 -1.02 11.44
C LEU A 79 8.00 -2.32 11.92
N PRO A 80 7.77 -3.51 11.30
CA PRO A 80 8.40 -4.75 11.70
C PRO A 80 9.93 -4.67 11.79
N GLN A 81 10.58 -3.93 10.89
CA GLN A 81 12.03 -3.84 10.90
C GLN A 81 12.58 -3.29 12.22
N PHE A 82 11.86 -2.38 12.87
CA PHE A 82 12.31 -1.73 14.11
C PHE A 82 12.08 -2.59 15.36
N PHE A 83 11.23 -3.61 15.27
CA PHE A 83 10.94 -4.52 16.38
C PHE A 83 11.58 -5.90 16.19
N MET A 84 11.94 -6.27 14.97
CA MET A 84 12.58 -7.54 14.66
C MET A 84 14.03 -7.57 15.09
N GLN A 85 14.49 -8.78 15.44
CA GLN A 85 15.91 -9.06 15.58
C GLN A 85 16.63 -8.99 14.21
N GLN A 86 17.96 -8.90 14.29
CA GLN A 86 18.84 -8.86 13.11
C GLN A 86 18.57 -10.04 12.17
N TYR A 87 18.70 -9.80 10.87
CA TYR A 87 18.56 -10.84 9.86
C TYR A 87 19.61 -11.94 10.04
N ARG A 88 19.15 -13.16 10.32
CA ARG A 88 20.02 -14.34 10.40
C ARG A 88 20.04 -15.00 9.02
N TYR A 89 21.23 -15.13 8.46
CA TYR A 89 21.48 -15.92 7.26
C TYR A 89 22.39 -17.09 7.62
N GLU A 90 22.23 -18.24 6.97
CA GLU A 90 23.07 -19.40 7.24
C GLU A 90 24.49 -19.13 6.73
N LYS A 91 25.47 -19.17 7.64
CA LYS A 91 26.87 -19.15 7.26
C LYS A 91 27.27 -20.58 6.91
N TYR A 92 27.41 -20.90 5.62
CA TYR A 92 28.07 -22.13 5.21
C TYR A 92 29.52 -22.11 5.70
N SER A 93 29.80 -22.82 6.80
CA SER A 93 31.16 -23.03 7.27
C SER A 93 31.86 -24.04 6.36
N PRO A 94 32.96 -23.70 5.67
CA PRO A 94 33.66 -24.65 4.80
C PRO A 94 34.54 -25.64 5.58
N PHE A 95 34.26 -25.93 6.86
CA PHE A 95 35.11 -26.80 7.68
C PHE A 95 34.31 -27.59 8.73
N SER A 96 33.73 -28.71 8.30
CA SER A 96 33.74 -29.95 9.07
C SER A 96 33.67 -31.12 8.09
N ASN A 97 34.57 -32.07 8.29
CA ASN A 97 34.92 -33.10 7.31
C ASN A 97 33.74 -33.99 6.89
N SER A 98 33.68 -34.25 5.57
CA SER A 98 33.09 -35.43 4.94
C SER A 98 31.60 -35.72 5.16
N THR A 99 30.75 -35.29 4.23
CA THR A 99 29.89 -36.19 3.42
C THR A 99 29.20 -35.38 2.32
N LEU A 100 29.45 -35.79 1.07
CA LEU A 100 28.83 -35.45 -0.21
C LEU A 100 27.89 -34.23 -0.24
N SER A 101 28.38 -33.14 -0.84
CA SER A 101 27.58 -32.03 -1.34
C SER A 101 26.72 -32.48 -2.52
N LEU A 102 25.52 -32.97 -2.26
CA LEU A 102 24.49 -33.12 -3.30
C LEU A 102 23.91 -31.74 -3.60
N SER A 103 24.25 -31.20 -4.77
CA SER A 103 23.55 -30.03 -5.32
C SER A 103 22.09 -30.41 -5.64
N PRO A 104 21.11 -29.50 -5.53
CA PRO A 104 19.69 -29.83 -5.75
C PRO A 104 19.30 -30.16 -7.21
N CYS A 105 20.27 -30.27 -8.13
CA CYS A 105 19.99 -30.40 -9.57
C CYS A 105 20.85 -31.46 -10.27
N LEU A 106 21.02 -32.65 -9.69
CA LEU A 106 21.44 -33.82 -10.47
C LEU A 106 20.30 -34.82 -10.61
N LEU A 107 19.82 -34.88 -11.84
CA LEU A 107 18.92 -35.86 -12.42
C LEU A 107 19.74 -37.11 -12.72
N GLU A 108 19.45 -38.24 -12.09
CA GLU A 108 20.03 -39.53 -12.49
C GLU A 108 18.94 -40.52 -12.88
N SER A 109 18.99 -40.87 -14.17
CA SER A 109 18.43 -42.06 -14.75
C SER A 109 19.28 -43.28 -14.41
N ASP A 110 18.58 -44.29 -13.91
CA ASP A 110 18.71 -45.72 -14.18
C ASP A 110 19.73 -46.61 -13.45
N SER A 111 19.19 -47.79 -13.10
CA SER A 111 19.81 -49.10 -12.88
C SER A 111 20.44 -49.51 -11.51
N GLN A 112 19.66 -50.40 -10.86
CA GLN A 112 20.06 -51.64 -10.16
C GLN A 112 20.44 -51.62 -8.65
N LEU A 113 19.46 -52.07 -7.85
CA LEU A 113 19.56 -52.77 -6.55
C LEU A 113 20.36 -54.10 -6.67
N PRO A 114 20.84 -54.79 -5.58
CA PRO A 114 20.06 -55.02 -4.35
C PRO A 114 20.78 -55.29 -2.98
N LEU A 115 19.91 -55.37 -1.95
CA LEU A 115 19.94 -56.17 -0.71
C LEU A 115 20.45 -55.59 0.65
N SER A 116 19.45 -55.19 1.47
CA SER A 116 19.16 -55.54 2.88
C SER A 116 20.26 -55.55 3.96
N VAL A 117 20.02 -54.81 5.07
CA VAL A 117 19.67 -55.35 6.41
C VAL A 117 19.27 -54.18 7.33
N ILE A 118 18.29 -54.48 8.18
CA ILE A 118 17.52 -53.68 9.13
C ILE A 118 18.39 -52.97 10.18
N GLU A 119 18.22 -51.66 10.33
CA GLU A 119 18.37 -50.97 11.63
C GLU A 119 17.26 -49.93 11.80
N LYS A 120 16.40 -50.15 12.80
CA LYS A 120 15.51 -49.12 13.36
C LYS A 120 16.32 -48.27 14.33
N PRO A 121 16.06 -46.95 14.40
CA PRO A 121 16.05 -46.26 15.69
C PRO A 121 14.62 -45.98 16.11
N GLN A 122 14.33 -46.39 17.35
CA GLN A 122 13.11 -46.12 18.07
C GLN A 122 12.89 -44.62 18.32
N SER A 123 11.63 -44.30 18.55
CA SER A 123 11.08 -43.01 18.95
C SER A 123 11.87 -42.29 20.05
N LYS A 124 12.22 -41.03 19.78
CA LYS A 124 12.04 -39.92 20.72
C LYS A 124 11.32 -38.79 20.00
N ARG A 125 9.99 -38.84 20.14
CA ARG A 125 9.11 -37.69 20.04
C ARG A 125 9.23 -36.94 21.38
N ASN A 126 9.31 -35.62 21.30
CA ASN A 126 9.52 -34.64 22.38
C ASN A 126 11.01 -34.38 22.70
N ASP A 127 11.62 -33.52 21.90
CA ASP A 127 11.90 -32.19 22.42
C ASP A 127 11.23 -31.20 21.47
N GLU A 128 10.56 -30.27 22.10
CA GLU A 128 9.97 -29.05 21.59
C GLU A 128 10.92 -28.42 20.55
N CYS A 129 10.69 -28.73 19.26
CA CYS A 129 10.97 -27.72 18.24
C CYS A 129 10.10 -26.54 18.67
N GLU A 130 10.69 -25.58 19.37
CA GLU A 130 10.41 -24.19 19.06
C GLU A 130 10.37 -24.15 17.54
N MET A 131 9.16 -24.15 16.97
CA MET A 131 8.97 -23.52 15.69
C MET A 131 9.52 -22.14 15.95
N ASP A 132 10.77 -21.90 15.51
CA ASP A 132 11.33 -20.58 15.32
C ASP A 132 10.14 -19.77 14.82
N ALA A 133 9.66 -18.86 15.67
CA ALA A 133 8.49 -18.08 15.36
C ALA A 133 8.88 -17.29 14.11
N SER A 134 8.61 -17.85 12.93
CA SER A 134 8.63 -17.17 11.65
C SER A 134 7.65 -16.04 11.87
N SER A 135 8.24 -14.91 12.19
CA SER A 135 7.62 -13.96 13.08
C SER A 135 6.31 -13.51 12.46
N SER A 136 5.20 -13.63 13.20
CA SER A 136 3.87 -13.21 12.74
C SER A 136 3.78 -11.71 12.44
N MET A 137 4.91 -10.99 12.47
CA MET A 137 5.04 -9.59 12.11
C MET A 137 4.73 -9.29 10.64
N TRP A 138 4.65 -10.28 9.74
CA TRP A 138 4.09 -10.06 8.39
C TRP A 138 2.65 -9.50 8.45
N VAL A 139 1.93 -9.71 9.56
CA VAL A 139 0.60 -9.11 9.82
C VAL A 139 0.63 -7.58 9.80
N TYR A 140 1.73 -6.94 10.21
CA TYR A 140 1.87 -5.49 10.10
C TYR A 140 1.98 -5.03 8.65
N VAL A 141 2.67 -5.80 7.80
CA VAL A 141 2.76 -5.54 6.35
C VAL A 141 1.36 -5.69 5.72
N PHE A 142 0.63 -6.75 6.08
CA PHE A 142 -0.75 -6.95 5.67
C PHE A 142 -1.66 -5.78 6.10
N LEU A 143 -1.65 -5.43 7.38
CA LEU A 143 -2.51 -4.38 7.93
C LEU A 143 -2.14 -3.00 7.38
N GLY A 144 -0.85 -2.72 7.19
CA GLY A 144 -0.36 -1.50 6.60
C GLY A 144 -0.80 -1.35 5.14
N ASN A 145 -0.72 -2.42 4.34
CA ASN A 145 -1.17 -2.40 2.95
C ASN A 145 -2.71 -2.33 2.83
N LEU A 146 -3.45 -2.96 3.75
CA LEU A 146 -4.90 -2.81 3.89
C LEU A 146 -5.28 -1.34 4.19
N LEU A 147 -4.61 -0.71 5.16
CA LEU A 147 -4.81 0.71 5.49
C LEU A 147 -4.44 1.63 4.31
N ARG A 148 -3.38 1.30 3.58
CA ARG A 148 -3.02 2.00 2.33
C ARG A 148 -4.16 1.95 1.32
N GLY A 149 -4.78 0.79 1.14
CA GLY A 149 -5.97 0.60 0.30
C GLY A 149 -7.13 1.50 0.70
N ILE A 150 -7.50 1.47 1.98
CA ILE A 150 -8.56 2.32 2.56
C ILE A 150 -8.28 3.81 2.34
N GLY A 151 -7.04 4.24 2.56
CA GLY A 151 -6.64 5.64 2.44
C GLY A 151 -6.59 6.14 0.99
N GLU A 152 -6.26 5.26 0.04
CA GLU A 152 -6.18 5.60 -1.38
C GLU A 152 -7.55 5.71 -2.06
N THR A 153 -8.55 4.96 -1.57
CA THR A 153 -9.92 4.92 -2.10
C THR A 153 -10.53 6.30 -2.44
N PRO A 154 -10.55 7.30 -1.54
CA PRO A 154 -11.13 8.61 -1.85
C PRO A 154 -10.31 9.47 -2.79
N ILE A 155 -9.02 9.18 -2.99
CA ILE A 155 -8.10 10.10 -3.66
C ILE A 155 -8.47 10.26 -5.13
N GLN A 156 -8.60 9.16 -5.86
CA GLN A 156 -8.83 9.19 -7.29
C GLN A 156 -10.24 9.67 -7.68
N PRO A 157 -11.35 9.07 -7.19
CA PRO A 157 -12.69 9.48 -7.61
C PRO A 157 -13.01 10.91 -7.18
N LEU A 158 -12.69 11.29 -5.93
CA LEU A 158 -12.99 12.64 -5.44
C LEU A 158 -12.00 13.68 -5.96
N GLY A 159 -10.74 13.30 -6.21
CA GLY A 159 -9.73 14.19 -6.77
C GLY A 159 -10.05 14.61 -8.19
N ILE A 160 -10.49 13.67 -9.04
CA ILE A 160 -10.94 13.98 -10.40
C ILE A 160 -12.23 14.80 -10.37
N ALA A 161 -13.22 14.40 -9.57
CA ALA A 161 -14.47 15.16 -9.46
C ALA A 161 -14.25 16.59 -8.92
N TYR A 162 -13.32 16.76 -7.98
CA TYR A 162 -12.94 18.09 -7.48
C TYR A 162 -12.24 18.93 -8.55
N LEU A 163 -11.38 18.32 -9.37
CA LEU A 163 -10.69 19.03 -10.44
C LEU A 163 -11.66 19.47 -11.54
N ASP A 164 -12.60 18.59 -11.90
CA ASP A 164 -13.63 18.86 -12.90
C ASP A 164 -14.56 20.00 -12.47
N ASP A 165 -15.00 20.01 -11.21
CA ASP A 165 -15.87 21.07 -10.66
C ASP A 165 -15.18 22.46 -10.59
N PHE A 166 -13.85 22.51 -10.57
CA PHE A 166 -13.06 23.73 -10.38
C PHE A 166 -12.43 24.25 -11.68
N ALA A 167 -12.38 23.42 -12.72
CA ALA A 167 -11.88 23.80 -14.04
C ALA A 167 -13.01 24.37 -14.91
N SER A 168 -12.67 25.27 -15.83
CA SER A 168 -13.59 25.66 -16.91
C SER A 168 -13.86 24.46 -17.82
N GLU A 169 -15.06 24.37 -18.41
CA GLU A 169 -15.49 23.24 -19.25
C GLU A 169 -14.48 22.92 -20.37
N ASP A 170 -13.86 23.94 -20.96
CA ASP A 170 -12.86 23.78 -22.03
C ASP A 170 -11.50 23.25 -21.55
N ASN A 171 -11.17 23.42 -20.26
CA ASN A 171 -9.83 23.14 -19.71
C ASN A 171 -9.79 21.94 -18.75
N SER A 172 -10.94 21.40 -18.33
CA SER A 172 -11.01 20.29 -17.37
C SER A 172 -10.19 19.07 -17.82
N ALA A 173 -10.39 18.65 -19.08
CA ALA A 173 -9.69 17.51 -19.65
C ALA A 173 -8.16 17.68 -19.64
N PHE A 174 -7.67 18.91 -19.87
CA PHE A 174 -6.24 19.21 -19.83
C PHE A 174 -5.66 19.07 -18.41
N TYR A 175 -6.34 19.65 -17.40
CA TYR A 175 -5.89 19.54 -16.01
C TYR A 175 -5.91 18.09 -15.50
N ILE A 176 -6.97 17.34 -15.84
CA ILE A 176 -7.06 15.90 -15.54
C ILE A 176 -5.89 15.16 -16.20
N GLY A 177 -5.60 15.47 -17.47
CA GLY A 177 -4.44 14.93 -18.20
C GLY A 177 -3.13 15.19 -17.47
N CYS A 178 -2.86 16.42 -17.04
CA CYS A 178 -1.64 16.75 -16.28
C CYS A 178 -1.52 15.94 -14.97
N VAL A 179 -2.63 15.77 -14.24
CA VAL A 179 -2.63 14.97 -13.01
C VAL A 179 -2.29 13.50 -13.30
N GLN A 180 -2.86 12.93 -14.37
CA GLN A 180 -2.58 11.55 -14.77
C GLN A 180 -1.15 11.35 -15.26
N THR A 181 -0.58 12.30 -16.02
CA THR A 181 0.82 12.24 -16.44
C THR A 181 1.75 12.18 -15.24
N VAL A 182 1.50 12.99 -14.21
CA VAL A 182 2.29 12.97 -12.97
C VAL A 182 2.10 11.66 -12.20
N ALA A 183 0.90 11.06 -12.24
CA ALA A 183 0.66 9.74 -11.65
C ALA A 183 1.53 8.65 -12.32
N ILE A 184 1.70 8.69 -13.64
CA ILE A 184 2.54 7.74 -14.39
C ILE A 184 4.04 7.87 -14.04
N ILE A 185 4.48 9.07 -13.64
CA ILE A 185 5.88 9.30 -13.22
C ILE A 185 6.15 8.65 -11.85
N GLY A 186 5.15 8.56 -10.96
CA GLY A 186 5.30 8.00 -9.61
C GLY A 186 5.93 6.60 -9.57
N PRO A 187 5.42 5.61 -10.32
CA PRO A 187 5.97 4.26 -10.36
C PRO A 187 7.42 4.21 -10.82
N ILE A 188 7.85 5.07 -11.74
CA ILE A 188 9.25 5.16 -12.18
C ILE A 188 10.15 5.46 -10.98
N PHE A 189 9.78 6.45 -10.17
CA PHE A 189 10.51 6.77 -8.94
C PHE A 189 10.38 5.68 -7.87
N GLY A 190 9.22 5.03 -7.77
CA GLY A 190 9.01 3.89 -6.87
C GLY A 190 9.92 2.71 -7.17
N PHE A 191 10.01 2.28 -8.43
CA PHE A 191 10.90 1.21 -8.88
C PHE A 191 12.37 1.59 -8.77
N LEU A 192 12.75 2.83 -9.09
CA LEU A 192 14.12 3.31 -8.89
C LEU A 192 14.52 3.27 -7.42
N LEU A 193 13.65 3.76 -6.52
CA LEU A 193 13.87 3.70 -5.08
C LEU A 193 13.96 2.26 -4.58
N GLY A 194 13.10 1.38 -5.09
CA GLY A 194 13.13 -0.06 -4.82
C GLY A 194 14.45 -0.70 -5.21
N SER A 195 14.93 -0.41 -6.43
CA SER A 195 16.22 -0.89 -6.94
C SER A 195 17.41 -0.40 -6.10
N LEU A 196 17.38 0.85 -5.64
CA LEU A 196 18.40 1.39 -4.74
C LEU A 196 18.36 0.70 -3.37
N CYS A 197 17.18 0.57 -2.77
CA CYS A 197 17.00 -0.09 -1.48
C CYS A 197 17.39 -1.58 -1.52
N ALA A 198 17.14 -2.26 -2.65
CA ALA A 198 17.51 -3.66 -2.84
C ALA A 198 19.03 -3.89 -2.81
N LYS A 199 19.85 -2.88 -3.12
CA LYS A 199 21.32 -2.95 -3.06
C LYS A 199 21.89 -2.68 -1.67
N LEU A 200 21.08 -2.11 -0.77
CA LEU A 200 21.48 -1.84 0.61
C LEU A 200 21.09 -3.03 1.48
N TYR A 201 21.96 -3.43 2.41
CA TYR A 201 21.65 -4.55 3.31
C TYR A 201 20.48 -4.21 4.23
N VAL A 202 19.62 -5.19 4.53
CA VAL A 202 18.40 -5.01 5.32
C VAL A 202 18.61 -4.30 6.65
N ASP A 203 19.70 -4.61 7.36
CA ASP A 203 20.02 -4.03 8.67
C ASP A 203 21.03 -2.86 8.58
N ILE A 204 21.05 -2.15 7.45
CA ILE A 204 21.89 -0.95 7.26
C ILE A 204 21.70 0.04 8.42
N GLY A 205 22.81 0.43 9.06
CA GLY A 205 22.82 1.34 10.22
C GLY A 205 22.65 0.65 11.59
N PHE A 206 22.28 -0.64 11.63
CA PHE A 206 22.17 -1.42 12.87
C PHE A 206 23.33 -2.41 13.07
N VAL A 207 24.07 -2.74 12.01
CA VAL A 207 25.21 -3.68 12.03
C VAL A 207 26.43 -3.12 11.29
N ASN A 208 27.63 -3.58 11.69
CA ASN A 208 28.88 -3.29 10.98
C ASN A 208 28.93 -4.12 9.69
N LEU A 209 28.96 -3.44 8.54
CA LEU A 209 28.94 -4.09 7.23
C LEU A 209 30.21 -4.90 6.94
N ASP A 210 31.33 -4.59 7.60
CA ASP A 210 32.61 -5.27 7.40
C ASP A 210 32.59 -6.74 7.82
N HIS A 211 31.62 -7.15 8.63
CA HIS A 211 31.42 -8.55 9.05
C HIS A 211 30.41 -9.32 8.18
N ILE A 212 29.81 -8.66 7.19
CA ILE A 212 28.83 -9.27 6.30
C ILE A 212 29.56 -9.89 5.11
N THR A 213 29.47 -11.21 5.01
CA THR A 213 30.14 -11.99 3.94
C THR A 213 29.29 -12.18 2.70
N ILE A 214 28.01 -11.79 2.75
CA ILE A 214 27.05 -11.94 1.65
C ILE A 214 26.99 -10.68 0.79
N THR A 215 26.82 -10.90 -0.50
CA THR A 215 26.73 -9.88 -1.55
C THR A 215 25.30 -9.79 -2.09
N PRO A 216 24.92 -8.69 -2.77
CA PRO A 216 23.60 -8.57 -3.41
C PRO A 216 23.27 -9.65 -4.45
N LYS A 217 24.26 -10.45 -4.89
CA LYS A 217 24.07 -11.57 -5.81
C LYS A 217 23.67 -12.86 -5.10
N ASP A 218 23.80 -12.92 -3.77
CA ASP A 218 23.52 -14.13 -3.01
C ASP A 218 22.02 -14.37 -2.82
N PRO A 219 21.56 -15.65 -2.87
CA PRO A 219 20.16 -16.03 -2.71
C PRO A 219 19.63 -15.79 -1.29
N GLN A 220 20.48 -15.46 -0.33
CA GLN A 220 20.10 -15.04 1.04
C GLN A 220 20.14 -13.52 1.24
N TRP A 221 20.53 -12.72 0.25
CA TRP A 221 20.54 -11.26 0.36
C TRP A 221 19.13 -10.65 0.49
N VAL A 222 18.88 -9.96 1.61
CA VAL A 222 17.67 -9.13 1.78
C VAL A 222 18.05 -7.67 1.76
N GLY A 223 17.38 -6.91 0.88
CA GLY A 223 17.53 -5.48 0.73
C GLY A 223 16.85 -4.68 1.84
N ALA A 224 17.19 -3.40 1.99
CA ALA A 224 16.58 -2.46 2.94
C ALA A 224 15.15 -2.04 2.53
N TRP A 225 14.25 -3.02 2.46
CA TRP A 225 12.86 -2.88 2.00
C TRP A 225 12.02 -1.90 2.82
N TRP A 226 12.37 -1.66 4.08
CA TRP A 226 11.66 -0.76 4.99
C TRP A 226 11.93 0.72 4.68
N LEU A 227 13.09 1.05 4.10
CA LEU A 227 13.57 2.41 3.97
C LEU A 227 12.69 3.25 3.03
N GLY A 228 12.32 2.70 1.89
CA GLY A 228 11.47 3.43 0.94
C GLY A 228 10.02 3.56 1.42
N TYR A 229 9.53 2.69 2.31
CA TYR A 229 8.23 2.89 2.96
C TYR A 229 8.23 4.07 3.91
N LEU A 230 9.34 4.35 4.61
CA LEU A 230 9.49 5.58 5.40
C LEU A 230 9.44 6.82 4.51
N ILE A 231 10.20 6.80 3.41
CA ILE A 231 10.24 7.92 2.46
C ILE A 231 8.86 8.14 1.84
N ALA A 232 8.23 7.08 1.32
CA ALA A 232 6.91 7.13 0.69
C ALA A 232 5.82 7.55 1.69
N GLY A 233 5.88 7.06 2.94
CA GLY A 233 4.98 7.44 4.01
C GLY A 233 5.08 8.92 4.36
N ILE A 234 6.29 9.45 4.54
CA ILE A 234 6.52 10.89 4.80
C ILE A 234 6.03 11.74 3.63
N VAL A 235 6.37 11.37 2.39
CA VAL A 235 5.91 12.07 1.18
C VAL A 235 4.38 12.10 1.11
N SER A 236 3.73 10.99 1.47
CA SER A 236 2.26 10.91 1.54
C SER A 236 1.68 11.81 2.62
N LEU A 237 2.25 11.84 3.83
CA LEU A 237 1.79 12.73 4.90
C LEU A 237 1.94 14.21 4.54
N LEU A 238 3.07 14.58 3.91
CA LEU A 238 3.27 15.93 3.39
C LEU A 238 2.25 16.29 2.31
N ALA A 239 1.87 15.33 1.47
CA ALA A 239 0.88 15.52 0.43
C ALA A 239 -0.53 15.75 0.99
N ALA A 240 -0.80 15.31 2.22
CA ALA A 240 -2.08 15.50 2.88
C ALA A 240 -2.28 16.96 3.34
N LEU A 241 -1.23 17.63 3.83
CA LEU A 241 -1.31 18.95 4.49
C LEU A 241 -2.07 20.04 3.69
N PRO A 242 -1.86 20.22 2.38
CA PRO A 242 -2.54 21.29 1.63
C PRO A 242 -4.07 21.14 1.60
N PHE A 243 -4.60 19.93 1.71
CA PHE A 243 -6.05 19.69 1.61
C PHE A 243 -6.85 20.26 2.78
N TRP A 244 -6.25 20.45 3.95
CA TRP A 244 -6.93 21.11 5.08
C TRP A 244 -7.19 22.59 4.84
N CYS A 245 -6.42 23.21 3.95
CA CYS A 245 -6.53 24.63 3.63
C CYS A 245 -7.44 24.90 2.41
N LEU A 246 -7.91 23.85 1.71
CA LEU A 246 -8.71 24.02 0.49
C LEU A 246 -10.19 24.31 0.80
N PRO A 247 -10.82 25.25 0.08
CA PRO A 247 -12.22 25.59 0.26
C PRO A 247 -13.16 24.47 -0.20
N LYS A 248 -14.36 24.40 0.41
CA LYS A 248 -15.39 23.39 0.08
C LYS A 248 -15.94 23.53 -1.35
N SER A 249 -16.06 24.76 -1.82
CA SER A 249 -16.71 25.14 -3.09
C SER A 249 -16.28 26.56 -3.47
N LEU A 250 -16.06 26.83 -4.76
CA LEU A 250 -16.00 28.22 -5.24
C LEU A 250 -17.39 28.86 -5.21
N PRO A 251 -17.50 30.18 -4.96
CA PRO A 251 -18.70 30.93 -5.29
C PRO A 251 -18.92 30.83 -6.80
N ARG A 252 -20.00 30.16 -7.22
CA ARG A 252 -20.37 30.11 -8.63
C ARG A 252 -20.76 31.52 -9.06
N HIS A 253 -19.97 32.13 -9.95
CA HIS A 253 -20.39 33.39 -10.56
C HIS A 253 -21.64 33.08 -11.38
N ARG A 254 -22.81 33.61 -10.98
CA ARG A 254 -24.01 33.60 -11.82
C ARG A 254 -23.71 34.48 -13.02
N SER A 255 -23.20 33.92 -14.10
CA SER A 255 -23.25 34.57 -15.41
C SER A 255 -24.74 34.71 -15.77
N LYS A 256 -25.23 35.94 -15.69
CA LYS A 256 -26.42 36.38 -16.43
C LYS A 256 -26.04 36.37 -17.91
N GLU A 257 -26.75 35.57 -18.71
CA GLU A 257 -26.86 35.52 -20.18
C GLU A 257 -27.02 34.03 -20.56
N ASP A 258 -28.06 33.51 -21.21
CA ASP A 258 -29.31 34.07 -21.69
C ASP A 258 -30.37 32.97 -21.66
N SER A 259 -31.60 33.39 -21.37
CA SER A 259 -32.82 32.63 -21.61
C SER A 259 -32.95 32.26 -23.10
N ASN A 260 -32.68 31.00 -23.45
CA ASN A 260 -33.44 30.18 -24.41
C ASN A 260 -32.60 28.99 -24.92
N SER A 261 -32.39 27.99 -24.07
CA SER A 261 -32.48 26.59 -24.51
C SER A 261 -32.73 25.72 -23.29
N ALA A 262 -34.00 25.34 -23.11
CA ALA A 262 -34.37 24.30 -22.16
C ALA A 262 -33.77 22.97 -22.66
N SER A 263 -32.57 22.63 -22.20
CA SER A 263 -32.08 21.26 -22.20
C SER A 263 -32.32 20.69 -20.80
N GLU A 264 -33.24 19.74 -20.73
CA GLU A 264 -33.63 18.99 -19.54
C GLU A 264 -32.43 18.26 -18.92
N LYS A 265 -31.65 18.92 -18.05
CA LYS A 265 -30.69 18.20 -17.18
C LYS A 265 -30.35 18.84 -15.85
N SER A 266 -30.94 19.99 -15.49
CA SER A 266 -30.56 20.75 -14.30
C SER A 266 -31.73 21.14 -13.37
N LYS A 267 -32.73 20.26 -13.20
CA LYS A 267 -33.81 20.49 -12.22
C LYS A 267 -33.73 19.64 -10.94
N PHE A 268 -32.72 18.80 -10.77
CA PHE A 268 -32.69 17.87 -9.62
C PHE A 268 -31.84 18.32 -8.42
N ILE A 269 -31.08 19.42 -8.49
CA ILE A 269 -30.26 19.85 -7.35
C ILE A 269 -30.28 21.38 -7.24
N MET A 270 -31.39 21.93 -6.74
CA MET A 270 -31.37 23.26 -6.15
C MET A 270 -32.60 23.42 -5.25
N ASP A 271 -32.44 22.92 -4.02
CA ASP A 271 -32.96 23.55 -2.81
C ASP A 271 -32.35 22.78 -1.64
N ASP A 272 -31.36 23.37 -0.97
CA ASP A 272 -31.57 23.75 0.42
C ASP A 272 -30.48 24.71 0.91
N HIS A 273 -30.91 25.61 1.78
CA HIS A 273 -30.28 26.86 2.15
C HIS A 273 -28.89 26.74 2.79
N ALA A 274 -28.09 27.79 2.57
CA ALA A 274 -26.88 28.09 3.29
C ALA A 274 -27.18 28.26 4.78
N ASP A 275 -26.52 27.47 5.64
CA ASP A 275 -26.37 27.83 7.04
C ASP A 275 -25.01 27.40 7.60
N TYR A 276 -24.46 28.31 8.39
CA TYR A 276 -23.14 28.25 9.00
C TYR A 276 -23.05 27.05 9.96
N GLN A 277 -22.16 26.11 9.64
CA GLN A 277 -22.21 24.75 10.19
C GLN A 277 -21.56 24.65 11.58
N THR A 278 -22.37 24.66 12.65
CA THR A 278 -21.96 24.19 13.98
C THR A 278 -21.87 22.66 14.02
N SER A 279 -20.89 22.13 14.78
CA SER A 279 -20.58 20.70 14.98
C SER A 279 -21.78 19.77 15.25
N LEU A 280 -22.87 20.28 15.84
CA LEU A 280 -24.09 19.52 16.13
C LEU A 280 -24.95 19.24 14.88
N GLY A 281 -25.01 20.19 13.94
CA GLY A 281 -25.78 20.05 12.69
C GLY A 281 -25.11 19.11 11.69
N GLU A 282 -23.78 19.03 11.69
CA GLU A 282 -23.03 18.09 10.85
C GLU A 282 -23.28 16.64 11.28
N LYS A 283 -23.39 16.37 12.59
CA LYS A 283 -23.77 15.05 13.13
C LYS A 283 -25.20 14.65 12.74
N SER A 284 -26.16 15.58 12.83
CA SER A 284 -27.55 15.34 12.40
C SER A 284 -27.63 14.98 10.92
N LYS A 285 -26.89 15.74 10.08
CA LYS A 285 -26.83 15.50 8.63
C LYS A 285 -26.16 14.18 8.26
N ILE A 286 -25.09 13.79 8.97
CA ILE A 286 -24.44 12.48 8.78
C ILE A 286 -25.39 11.33 9.16
N MET A 287 -26.14 11.48 10.26
CA MET A 287 -27.09 10.46 10.72
C MET A 287 -28.26 10.27 9.75
N GLU A 288 -28.77 11.36 9.17
CA GLU A 288 -29.79 11.31 8.12
C GLU A 288 -29.27 10.65 6.84
N MET A 289 -28.08 11.05 6.37
CA MET A 289 -27.44 10.41 5.21
C MET A 289 -27.14 8.92 5.43
N ALA A 290 -26.79 8.50 6.64
CA ALA A 290 -26.59 7.09 6.98
C ALA A 290 -27.90 6.28 6.94
N ARG A 291 -29.03 6.92 7.30
CA ARG A 291 -30.36 6.33 7.22
C ARG A 291 -30.79 6.08 5.78
N ASP A 292 -30.43 6.98 4.87
CA ASP A 292 -30.74 6.89 3.44
C ASP A 292 -29.78 5.97 2.65
N PHE A 293 -28.61 5.65 3.22
CA PHE A 293 -27.63 4.78 2.56
C PHE A 293 -28.09 3.32 2.50
N LEU A 294 -28.61 2.77 3.60
CA LEU A 294 -29.07 1.37 3.67
C LEU A 294 -30.14 1.01 2.63
N PRO A 295 -31.18 1.84 2.39
CA PRO A 295 -32.14 1.62 1.31
C PRO A 295 -31.55 1.69 -0.09
N SER A 296 -30.46 2.45 -0.31
CA SER A 296 -29.84 2.64 -1.63
C SER A 296 -28.96 1.46 -2.10
N LEU A 297 -28.66 0.52 -1.20
CA LEU A 297 -27.90 -0.70 -1.50
C LEU A 297 -28.77 -1.88 -1.98
N LYS A 298 -30.09 -1.70 -2.02
CA LYS A 298 -31.07 -2.72 -2.40
C LYS A 298 -31.47 -2.59 -3.87
#